data_AF-A0A3D3ALJ1-F1
#
_entry.id   AF-A0A3D3ALJ1-F1
#
_cell.length_a   1.000
_cell.length_b   1.000
_cell.length_c   1.000
_cell.angle_alpha   90.00
_cell.angle_beta   90.00
_cell.angle_gamma   90.00
#
_symmetry.space_group_name_H-M   'P 1'
#
loop_
_entity.id
_entity.type
_entity.pdbx_description
1 polymer ?
#
loop_
_entity_poly.entity_id
_entity_poly.type
_entity_poly.pdbx_seq_one_letter_code
_entity_poly.pdbx_strand_id
1 'polypeptide(L)'
;MDFFTLYIYQPFFNILVGLYWFTGLILPAPDMGVAVILFAVAVRIILLPFDLIGEQSDEDKFQVSQKVKLIKKEFSSDPVRQKEEVRKIYLGDNFTL
;
A
#
# COMPACT_ATOMS: atom_id res chain seq x y z
N MET A 1 32.28 6.58 7.57
CA MET A 1 31.61 5.26 7.56
C MET A 1 30.34 5.42 8.40
N ASP A 2 29.43 6.30 7.96
CA ASP A 2 28.34 6.80 8.84
C ASP A 2 27.02 7.04 8.11
N PHE A 3 26.90 6.53 6.87
CA PHE A 3 25.70 6.75 6.07
C PHE A 3 24.45 6.21 6.76
N PHE A 4 24.53 5.02 7.36
CA PHE A 4 23.43 4.43 8.10
C PHE A 4 23.04 5.28 9.32
N THR A 5 24.02 5.78 10.07
CA THR A 5 23.77 6.61 11.24
C THR A 5 23.12 7.95 10.85
N LEU A 6 23.63 8.61 9.81
CA LEU A 6 23.18 9.93 9.38
C LEU A 6 21.80 9.89 8.70
N TYR A 7 21.55 8.89 7.84
CA TYR A 7 20.33 8.84 7.03
C TYR A 7 19.21 8.02 7.66
N ILE A 8 19.52 7.08 8.55
CA ILE A 8 18.50 6.20 9.14
C ILE A 8 18.38 6.49 10.64
N TYR A 9 19.45 6.33 11.40
CA TYR A 9 19.37 6.42 12.86
C TYR A 9 19.01 7.82 13.36
N GLN A 10 19.71 8.86 12.87
CA GLN A 10 19.53 10.23 13.33
C GLN A 10 18.13 10.80 13.03
N PRO A 11 17.57 10.71 11.81
CA PRO A 11 16.21 11.20 11.56
C PRO A 11 15.17 10.38 12.32
N PHE A 12 15.34 9.06 12.42
CA PHE A 12 14.43 8.21 13.20
C PHE A 12 14.42 8.61 14.68
N PHE A 13 15.60 8.82 15.27
CA PHE A 13 15.73 9.26 16.65
C PHE A 13 15.12 10.66 16.86
N ASN A 14 15.34 11.60 15.95
CA ASN A 14 14.76 12.95 16.03
C ASN A 14 13.22 12.92 16.00
N ILE A 15 12.62 12.04 15.18
CA ILE A 15 11.17 11.84 15.16
C ILE A 15 10.68 11.34 16.52
N LEU A 16 11.37 10.35 17.11
CA LEU A 16 11.04 9.80 18.42
C LEU A 16 11.12 10.85 19.54
N VAL A 17 12.18 11.67 19.52
CA VAL A 17 12.37 12.78 20.46
C VAL A 17 11.29 13.85 20.27
N GLY A 18 10.92 14.17 19.02
CA GLY A 18 9.82 15.09 18.73
C GLY A 18 8.48 14.58 19.29
N LEU A 19 8.21 13.29 19.15
CA LEU A 19 7.04 12.64 19.76
C LEU A 19 7.10 12.68 21.29
N TYR A 20 8.26 12.43 21.89
CA TYR A 20 8.44 12.59 23.34
C TYR A 20 8.13 14.01 23.80
N TRP A 21 8.65 15.03 23.11
CA TRP A 21 8.36 16.43 23.40
C TRP A 21 6.87 16.74 23.26
N PHE A 22 6.21 16.20 22.24
CA PHE A 22 4.77 16.31 22.05
C PHE A 22 3.97 15.65 23.20
N THR A 23 4.42 14.49 23.70
CA THR A 23 3.78 13.88 24.88
C THR A 23 3.93 14.73 26.13
N GLY A 24 5.04 15.45 26.29
CA GLY A 24 5.25 16.41 27.39
C GLY A 24 4.36 17.65 27.33
N LEU A 25 3.81 17.98 26.15
CA LEU A 25 2.82 19.05 26.00
C LEU A 25 1.44 18.62 26.52
N ILE A 26 1.11 17.34 26.43
CA ILE A 26 -0.21 16.79 26.76
C ILE A 26 -0.23 16.20 28.18
N LEU A 27 0.88 15.59 28.61
CA LEU A 27 1.01 14.88 29.88
C LEU A 27 2.05 15.56 30.78
N PRO A 28 1.74 15.78 32.07
CA PRO A 28 2.68 16.38 33.02
C PRO A 28 3.87 15.47 33.38
N ALA A 29 3.79 14.16 33.07
CA ALA A 29 4.86 13.18 33.26
C ALA A 29 5.13 12.44 31.93
N PRO A 30 5.99 13.00 31.04
CA PRO A 30 6.33 12.36 29.78
C PRO A 30 7.20 11.12 30.00
N ASP A 31 6.71 9.97 29.52
CA ASP A 31 7.40 8.67 29.54
C ASP A 31 7.78 8.27 28.11
N MET A 32 9.00 7.76 27.93
CA MET A 32 9.47 7.24 26.64
C MET A 32 8.57 6.11 26.12
N GLY A 33 7.98 5.30 26.99
CA GLY A 33 7.04 4.24 26.59
C GLY A 33 5.80 4.81 25.88
N VAL A 34 5.25 5.92 26.37
CA VAL A 34 4.08 6.56 25.77
C VAL A 34 4.42 7.16 24.40
N ALA A 35 5.61 7.74 24.25
CA ALA A 35 6.07 8.27 22.96
C ALA A 35 6.17 7.18 21.90
N VAL A 36 6.67 5.99 22.25
CA VAL A 36 6.76 4.84 21.33
C VAL A 36 5.36 4.30 20.96
N ILE A 37 4.43 4.23 21.92
CA ILE A 37 3.05 3.81 21.64
C ILE A 37 2.37 4.80 20.68
N LEU A 38 2.53 6.11 20.94
CA LEU A 38 1.97 7.16 20.08
C LEU A 38 2.58 7.11 18.67
N PHE A 39 3.89 6.88 18.56
CA PHE A 39 4.56 6.64 17.29
C PHE A 39 3.93 5.48 16.51
N ALA A 40 3.75 4.33 17.16
CA ALA A 40 3.15 3.15 16.54
C ALA A 40 1.71 3.40 16.05
N VAL A 41 0.91 4.14 16.81
CA VAL A 41 -0.44 4.54 16.43
C VAL A 41 -0.41 5.50 15.23
N ALA A 42 0.45 6.52 15.25
CA ALA A 42 0.60 7.46 14.15
C ALA A 42 1.03 6.76 12.86
N VAL A 43 2.00 5.85 12.94
CA VAL A 43 2.43 5.02 11.80
C VAL A 43 1.28 4.19 11.26
N ARG A 44 0.48 3.54 12.13
CA ARG A 44 -0.72 2.80 11.68
C ARG A 44 -1.69 3.71 10.94
N ILE A 45 -1.99 4.91 11.45
CA ILE A 45 -2.92 5.85 10.81
C ILE A 45 -2.42 6.26 9.41
N ILE A 46 -1.11 6.43 9.23
CA ILE A 46 -0.50 6.77 7.94
C ILE A 46 -0.51 5.57 6.98
N LEU A 47 -0.26 4.36 7.49
CA LEU A 47 -0.25 3.14 6.68
C LEU A 47 -1.66 2.69 6.27
N LEU A 48 -2.68 2.89 7.11
CA LEU A 48 -4.06 2.49 6.81
C LEU A 48 -4.58 2.96 5.44
N PRO A 49 -4.50 4.25 5.05
CA PRO A 49 -4.92 4.67 3.72
C PRO A 49 -4.02 4.09 2.62
N PHE A 50 -2.73 3.85 2.90
CA PHE A 50 -1.83 3.21 1.95
C PHE A 50 -2.21 1.74 1.70
N ASP A 51 -2.56 1.00 2.75
CA ASP A 51 -3.07 -0.37 2.66
C ASP A 51 -4.35 -0.40 1.81
N LEU A 52 -5.28 0.53 2.05
CA LEU A 52 -6.54 0.65 1.30
C LEU A 52 -6.35 1.03 -0.18
N ILE A 53 -5.32 1.82 -0.50
CA ILE A 53 -4.98 2.15 -1.90
C ILE A 53 -4.47 0.91 -2.64
N GLY A 54 -3.81 -0.03 -1.94
CA GLY A 54 -3.40 -1.31 -2.51
C GLY A 54 -4.58 -2.19 -2.93
N GLU A 55 -5.67 -2.20 -2.15
CA GLU A 55 -6.83 -3.06 -2.36
C GLU A 55 -7.66 -2.71 -3.62
N GLN A 56 -7.74 -1.43 -4.00
CA GLN A 56 -8.45 -1.04 -5.25
C GLN A 56 -7.82 -1.67 -6.50
N SER A 57 -6.50 -1.85 -6.50
CA SER A 57 -5.81 -2.55 -7.60
C SER A 57 -6.18 -4.02 -7.70
N ASP A 58 -6.69 -4.64 -6.64
CA ASP A 58 -7.03 -6.06 -6.65
C ASP A 58 -8.48 -6.30 -7.08
N GLU A 59 -9.39 -5.37 -6.81
CA GLU A 59 -10.78 -5.42 -7.31
C GLU A 59 -10.81 -5.31 -8.84
N ASP A 60 -10.06 -4.37 -9.42
CA ASP A 60 -9.96 -4.23 -10.89
C ASP A 60 -9.33 -5.47 -11.54
N LYS A 61 -8.28 -6.03 -10.92
CA LYS A 61 -7.70 -7.32 -11.34
C LYS A 61 -8.70 -8.47 -11.22
N PHE A 62 -9.56 -8.47 -10.20
CA PHE A 62 -10.59 -9.48 -10.01
C PHE A 62 -11.64 -9.41 -11.12
N GLN A 63 -12.09 -8.22 -11.50
CA GLN A 63 -13.03 -8.02 -12.60
C GLN A 63 -12.45 -8.42 -13.95
N VAL A 64 -11.19 -8.06 -14.23
CA VAL A 64 -10.48 -8.52 -15.44
C VAL A 64 -10.34 -10.04 -15.45
N SER A 65 -9.99 -10.65 -14.30
CA SER A 65 -9.89 -12.11 -14.16
C SER A 65 -11.22 -12.83 -14.41
N GLN A 66 -12.34 -12.27 -13.94
CA GLN A 66 -13.69 -12.76 -14.21
C GLN A 66 -14.02 -12.71 -15.71
N LYS A 67 -13.77 -11.57 -16.38
CA LYS A 67 -14.01 -11.42 -17.83
C LYS A 67 -13.16 -12.39 -18.66
N VAL A 68 -11.88 -12.57 -18.29
CA VAL A 68 -10.99 -13.55 -18.93
C VAL A 68 -11.50 -14.98 -18.74
N LYS A 69 -12.05 -15.33 -17.58
CA LYS A 69 -12.66 -16.66 -17.33
C LYS A 69 -13.91 -16.89 -18.21
N LEU A 70 -14.76 -15.88 -18.39
CA LEU A 70 -15.95 -15.98 -19.25
C LEU A 70 -15.56 -16.22 -20.71
N ILE A 71 -14.61 -15.44 -21.25
CA ILE A 71 -14.08 -15.64 -22.62
C ILE A 71 -13.46 -17.04 -22.75
N LYS A 72 -12.73 -17.51 -21.73
CA LYS A 72 -12.16 -18.85 -21.77
C LYS A 72 -13.24 -19.94 -21.88
N LYS A 73 -14.36 -19.77 -21.18
CA LYS A 73 -15.51 -20.68 -21.21
C LYS A 73 -16.27 -20.63 -22.54
N GLU A 74 -16.49 -19.42 -23.06
CA GLU A 74 -17.26 -19.18 -24.29
C GLU A 74 -16.49 -19.62 -25.56
N PHE A 75 -15.17 -19.43 -25.56
CA PHE A 75 -14.28 -19.81 -26.66
C PHE A 75 -13.45 -21.07 -26.35
N SER A 76 -13.93 -21.98 -25.48
CA SER A 76 -13.21 -23.24 -25.19
C SER A 76 -13.00 -24.11 -26.42
N SER A 77 -13.89 -24.02 -27.41
CA SER A 77 -13.80 -24.79 -28.67
C SER A 77 -12.87 -24.15 -29.71
N ASP A 78 -12.44 -22.89 -29.52
CA ASP A 78 -11.65 -22.16 -30.50
C ASP A 78 -10.48 -21.38 -29.84
N PRO A 79 -9.33 -22.05 -29.62
CA PRO A 79 -8.21 -21.49 -28.86
C PRO A 79 -7.52 -20.31 -29.55
N VAL A 80 -7.72 -20.13 -30.87
CA VAL A 80 -7.16 -18.98 -31.61
C VAL A 80 -7.97 -17.73 -31.28
N ARG A 81 -9.31 -17.80 -31.36
CA ARG A 81 -10.21 -16.68 -31.03
C ARG A 81 -10.16 -16.33 -29.54
N GLN A 82 -9.98 -17.32 -28.67
CA GLN A 82 -9.79 -17.12 -27.24
C GLN A 82 -8.59 -16.22 -26.93
N LYS A 83 -7.42 -16.47 -27.55
CA LYS A 83 -6.21 -15.66 -27.35
C LYS A 83 -6.39 -14.22 -27.84
N GLU A 84 -7.12 -14.05 -28.93
CA GLU A 84 -7.37 -12.75 -29.54
C GLU A 84 -8.29 -11.87 -28.68
N GLU A 85 -9.38 -12.44 -28.15
CA GLU A 85 -10.32 -11.72 -27.29
C GLU A 85 -9.73 -11.41 -25.90
N VAL A 86 -8.95 -12.33 -25.31
CA VAL A 86 -8.21 -12.03 -24.07
C VAL A 86 -7.22 -10.89 -24.28
N ARG A 87 -6.52 -10.85 -25.42
CA ARG A 87 -5.58 -9.76 -25.74
C ARG A 87 -6.29 -8.41 -25.89
N LYS A 88 -7.50 -8.38 -26.47
CA LYS A 88 -8.31 -7.16 -26.56
C LYS A 88 -8.71 -6.60 -25.20
N ILE A 89 -9.05 -7.47 -24.24
CA ILE A 89 -9.36 -7.02 -22.86
C ILE A 89 -8.16 -6.32 -22.23
N TYR A 90 -6.96 -6.93 -22.30
CA TYR A 90 -5.77 -6.31 -21.71
C TYR A 90 -5.30 -5.04 -22.44
N LEU A 91 -5.56 -4.91 -23.75
CA LEU A 91 -5.23 -3.69 -24.50
C LEU A 91 -6.25 -2.55 -24.29
N GLY A 92 -7.53 -2.88 -24.15
CA GLY A 92 -8.60 -1.88 -23.96
C GLY A 92 -8.60 -1.24 -22.57
N ASP A 93 -8.10 -1.94 -21.56
CA ASP A 93 -8.02 -1.46 -20.18
C ASP A 93 -6.76 -0.61 -19.89
N ASN A 94 -5.72 -0.71 -20.73
CA ASN A 94 -4.40 -0.09 -20.52
C ASN A 94 -4.20 1.29 -21.18
N PHE A 95 -5.28 2.05 -21.45
CA PHE A 95 -5.17 3.35 -22.13
C PHE A 95 -5.80 4.55 -21.40
N THR A 96 -5.96 4.48 -20.08
CA THR A 96 -6.19 5.68 -19.25
C THR A 96 -5.51 5.53 -17.88
N LEU A 97 -4.18 5.66 -17.84
CA LEU A 97 -3.44 6.17 -16.69
C LEU A 97 -2.33 7.10 -17.20
#